data_AF-A0AAJ3IX64-F1
#
_entry.id   AF-A0AAJ3IX64-F1
#
_cell.length_a   1.000
_cell.length_b   1.000
_cell.length_c   1.000
_cell.angle_alpha   90.00
_cell.angle_beta   90.00
_cell.angle_gamma   90.00
#
_symmetry.space_group_name_H-M   'P 1'
#
loop_
_entity.id
_entity.type
_entity.pdbx_description
1 polymer ?
#
loop_
_entity_poly.entity_id
_entity_poly.type
_entity_poly.pdbx_seq_one_letter_code
_entity_poly.pdbx_strand_id
1 'polypeptide(L)'
;MRLWHEHLIDRLPRPQLLGQHRECCALRGNGWGKPHATVNYVFDYHPMLLVRYHRLIMDEMKSRGYNVDPLWEQPLYRGKQCEPWEAELGEELAGAGAYVEHDDEYMKECLDNLASKGILIEIEVT
;
A
#
# COMPACT_ATOMS: atom_id res chain seq x y z
N MET A 1 2.71 3.71 -10.24
CA MET A 1 1.43 2.96 -10.15
C MET A 1 0.69 3.58 -8.96
N ARG A 2 -0.66 3.61 -8.88
CA ARG A 2 -1.33 4.26 -7.72
C ARG A 2 -1.36 3.33 -6.51
N LEU A 3 -1.54 3.87 -5.29
CA LEU A 3 -2.10 3.05 -4.20
C LEU A 3 -3.59 2.85 -4.48
N TRP A 4 -4.09 1.64 -4.30
CA TRP A 4 -5.52 1.38 -4.30
C TRP A 4 -6.14 1.87 -2.99
N HIS A 5 -7.38 2.35 -3.07
CA HIS A 5 -8.16 2.66 -1.88
C HIS A 5 -8.19 1.44 -0.93
N GLU A 6 -8.01 1.64 0.37
CA GLU A 6 -7.80 0.51 1.29
C GLU A 6 -8.99 -0.43 1.40
N HIS A 7 -10.21 0.12 1.31
CA HIS A 7 -11.46 -0.65 1.25
C HIS A 7 -11.63 -1.49 -0.03
N LEU A 8 -10.74 -1.37 -1.03
CA LEU A 8 -10.76 -2.22 -2.22
C LEU A 8 -9.83 -3.43 -2.09
N ILE A 9 -8.92 -3.45 -1.10
CA ILE A 9 -7.80 -4.40 -1.03
C ILE A 9 -8.29 -5.86 -1.10
N ASP A 10 -9.32 -6.19 -0.33
CA ASP A 10 -9.93 -7.53 -0.27
C ASP A 10 -10.64 -7.93 -1.58
N ARG A 11 -10.97 -6.96 -2.44
CA ARG A 11 -11.61 -7.19 -3.75
C ARG A 11 -10.67 -7.06 -4.94
N LEU A 12 -9.44 -6.57 -4.75
CA LEU A 12 -8.48 -6.40 -5.84
C LEU A 12 -8.23 -7.73 -6.57
N PRO A 13 -8.27 -7.79 -7.91
CA PRO A 13 -7.86 -8.99 -8.61
C PRO A 13 -6.36 -9.26 -8.41
N ARG A 14 -5.96 -10.52 -8.61
CA ARG A 14 -4.59 -10.99 -8.37
C ARG A 14 -3.51 -10.08 -8.98
N PRO A 15 -3.58 -9.62 -10.25
CA PRO A 15 -2.54 -8.77 -10.82
C PRO A 15 -2.39 -7.43 -10.07
N GLN A 16 -3.49 -6.83 -9.62
CA GLN A 16 -3.52 -5.56 -8.91
C GLN A 16 -2.96 -5.72 -7.49
N LEU A 17 -3.36 -6.77 -6.78
CA LEU A 17 -2.84 -7.06 -5.44
C LEU A 17 -1.32 -7.31 -5.46
N LEU A 18 -0.84 -8.16 -6.39
CA LEU A 18 0.59 -8.43 -6.53
C LEU A 18 1.37 -7.19 -7.01
N GLY A 19 0.77 -6.39 -7.89
CA GLY A 19 1.33 -5.11 -8.32
C GLY A 19 1.46 -4.12 -7.17
N GLN A 20 0.45 -4.05 -6.32
CA GLN A 20 0.42 -3.17 -5.16
C GLN A 20 1.49 -3.54 -4.14
N HIS A 21 1.69 -4.83 -3.86
CA HIS A 21 2.79 -5.30 -3.00
C HIS A 21 4.15 -4.86 -3.55
N ARG A 22 4.40 -5.04 -4.86
CA ARG A 22 5.66 -4.59 -5.48
C ARG A 22 5.84 -3.07 -5.39
N GLU A 23 4.77 -2.30 -5.56
CA GLU A 23 4.82 -0.84 -5.41
C GLU A 23 5.18 -0.46 -3.97
N CYS A 24 4.54 -1.07 -2.97
CA CYS A 24 4.86 -0.82 -1.56
C CYS A 24 6.33 -1.16 -1.24
N CYS A 25 6.84 -2.28 -1.76
CA CYS A 25 8.25 -2.64 -1.62
C CYS A 25 9.19 -1.58 -2.23
N ALA A 26 8.86 -1.07 -3.42
CA ALA A 26 9.65 -0.04 -4.09
C ALA A 26 9.61 1.30 -3.33
N LEU A 27 8.42 1.73 -2.89
CA LEU A 27 8.20 2.97 -2.14
C LEU A 27 8.88 2.93 -0.77
N ARG A 28 8.80 1.81 -0.03
CA ARG A 28 9.51 1.64 1.24
C ARG A 28 11.03 1.62 1.06
N GLY A 29 11.52 1.05 -0.03
CA GLY A 29 12.95 0.93 -0.32
C GLY A 29 13.60 2.20 -0.85
N ASN A 30 14.48 2.03 -1.85
CA ASN A 30 15.20 3.13 -2.49
C ASN A 30 14.32 4.07 -3.33
N GLY A 31 13.01 3.81 -3.42
CA GLY A 31 12.02 4.72 -3.99
C GLY A 31 11.50 5.78 -3.01
N TRP A 32 11.75 5.63 -1.69
CA TRP A 32 11.29 6.56 -0.67
C TRP A 32 11.77 8.00 -0.96
N GLY A 33 10.83 8.95 -0.97
CA GLY A 33 11.11 10.38 -1.19
C GLY A 33 11.48 10.76 -2.62
N LYS A 34 11.38 9.84 -3.60
CA LYS A 34 11.62 10.15 -5.02
C LYS A 34 10.32 10.54 -5.72
N PRO A 35 10.34 11.54 -6.63
CA PRO A 35 9.14 11.95 -7.34
C PRO A 35 8.41 10.78 -8.01
N HIS A 36 7.11 10.67 -7.72
CA HIS A 36 6.20 9.65 -8.19
C HIS A 36 4.85 10.27 -8.58
N ALA A 37 4.53 10.26 -9.88
CA ALA A 37 3.47 11.06 -10.49
C ALA A 37 2.06 10.89 -9.87
N THR A 38 1.74 9.76 -9.24
CA THR A 38 0.38 9.43 -8.75
C THR A 38 0.33 9.07 -7.25
N VAL A 39 1.46 9.07 -6.55
CA VAL A 39 1.57 8.59 -5.14
C VAL A 39 2.48 9.50 -4.31
N ASN A 40 2.81 10.70 -4.81
CA ASN A 40 3.71 11.63 -4.12
C ASN A 40 3.26 11.93 -2.68
N TYR A 41 1.94 12.02 -2.45
CA TYR A 41 1.39 12.34 -1.13
C TYR A 41 1.90 11.40 -0.03
N VAL A 42 2.24 10.15 -0.35
CA VAL A 42 2.76 9.17 0.62
C VAL A 42 4.00 9.68 1.35
N PHE A 43 4.83 10.49 0.67
CA PHE A 43 6.06 11.01 1.23
C PHE A 43 5.86 12.27 2.10
N ASP A 44 4.66 12.84 2.09
CA ASP A 44 4.28 13.94 2.99
C ASP A 44 3.89 13.42 4.39
N TYR A 45 3.73 12.10 4.53
CA TYR A 45 3.41 11.42 5.79
C TYR A 45 4.61 10.70 6.41
N HIS A 46 4.45 10.35 7.68
CA HIS A 46 5.35 9.47 8.39
C HIS A 46 5.44 8.10 7.68
N PRO A 47 6.64 7.50 7.49
CA PRO A 47 6.82 6.24 6.74
C PRO A 47 6.00 5.07 7.27
N MET A 48 5.64 5.09 8.56
CA MET A 48 4.81 4.04 9.16
C MET A 48 3.38 3.98 8.59
N LEU A 49 2.88 5.06 7.99
CA LEU A 49 1.59 5.04 7.28
C LEU A 49 1.65 4.12 6.05
N LEU A 50 2.75 4.18 5.28
CA LEU A 50 3.01 3.25 4.18
C LEU A 50 3.23 1.82 4.67
N VAL A 51 3.90 1.64 5.81
CA VAL A 51 4.07 0.30 6.42
C VAL A 51 2.73 -0.29 6.81
N ARG A 52 1.86 0.47 7.49
CA ARG A 52 0.50 0.04 7.85
C ARG A 52 -0.30 -0.33 6.61
N TYR A 53 -0.29 0.53 5.58
CA TYR A 53 -0.95 0.21 4.31
C TYR A 53 -0.37 -1.07 3.67
N HIS A 54 0.96 -1.23 3.68
CA HIS A 54 1.60 -2.44 3.15
C HIS A 54 1.20 -3.70 3.95
N ARG A 55 0.97 -3.60 5.26
CA ARG A 55 0.46 -4.72 6.07
C ARG A 55 -0.91 -5.18 5.59
N LEU A 56 -1.84 -4.27 5.28
CA LEU A 56 -3.15 -4.65 4.71
C LEU A 56 -3.00 -5.49 3.42
N ILE A 57 -2.08 -5.09 2.55
CA ILE A 57 -1.78 -5.83 1.32
C ILE A 57 -1.18 -7.20 1.62
N MET A 58 -0.22 -7.29 2.54
CA MET A 58 0.41 -8.56 2.92
C MET A 58 -0.57 -9.50 3.61
N ASP A 59 -1.45 -8.99 4.46
CA ASP A 59 -2.47 -9.76 5.16
C ASP A 59 -3.48 -10.33 4.16
N GLU A 60 -3.92 -9.52 3.20
CA GLU A 60 -4.78 -10.01 2.13
C GLU A 60 -4.06 -10.98 1.17
N MET A 61 -2.76 -10.79 0.97
CA MET A 61 -1.97 -11.78 0.24
C MET A 61 -1.91 -13.11 0.99
N LYS A 62 -1.66 -13.09 2.30
CA LYS A 62 -1.62 -14.31 3.12
C LYS A 62 -2.98 -14.98 3.21
N SER A 63 -4.08 -14.21 3.34
CA SER A 63 -5.45 -14.74 3.37
C SER A 63 -5.77 -15.56 2.11
N ARG A 64 -5.21 -15.16 0.97
CA ARG A 64 -5.32 -15.85 -0.34
C ARG A 64 -4.26 -16.92 -0.58
N GLY A 65 -3.42 -17.24 0.41
CA GLY A 65 -2.42 -18.30 0.33
C GLY A 65 -1.12 -17.92 -0.39
N TYR A 66 -0.85 -16.63 -0.62
CA TYR A 66 0.44 -16.19 -1.17
C TYR A 66 1.53 -16.25 -0.10
N ASN A 67 2.75 -16.59 -0.52
CA ASN A 67 3.94 -16.52 0.33
C ASN A 67 4.58 -15.13 0.21
N VAL A 68 4.48 -14.33 1.27
CA VAL A 68 5.15 -13.03 1.40
C VAL A 68 6.46 -13.25 2.13
N ASP A 69 7.56 -12.64 1.65
CA ASP A 69 8.84 -12.69 2.36
C ASP A 69 8.68 -12.04 3.77
N PRO A 70 8.87 -12.80 4.87
CA PRO A 70 8.64 -12.32 6.23
C PRO A 70 9.43 -11.08 6.61
N LEU A 71 10.53 -10.77 5.93
CA LEU A 71 11.28 -9.54 6.16
C LEU A 71 10.40 -8.29 5.94
N TRP A 72 9.43 -8.34 5.02
CA TRP A 72 8.54 -7.21 4.78
C TRP A 72 7.56 -6.93 5.93
N GLU A 73 7.36 -7.89 6.84
CA GLU A 73 6.56 -7.70 8.06
C GLU A 73 7.27 -6.83 9.10
N GLN A 74 8.61 -6.78 9.03
CA GLN A 74 9.42 -5.91 9.86
C GLN A 74 9.20 -4.45 9.42
N PRO A 75 8.75 -3.55 10.30
CA PRO A 75 8.39 -2.18 9.92
C PRO A 75 9.53 -1.40 9.28
N LEU A 76 10.72 -1.55 9.85
CA LEU A 76 11.90 -0.79 9.48
C LEU A 76 12.61 -1.36 8.26
N TYR A 77 12.24 -2.55 7.80
CA TYR A 77 12.87 -3.17 6.64
C TYR A 77 12.51 -2.45 5.35
N ARG A 78 13.53 -2.20 4.52
CA ARG A 78 13.43 -1.42 3.28
C ARG A 78 13.96 -2.15 2.05
N GLY A 79 14.09 -3.47 2.15
CA GLY A 79 14.72 -4.29 1.12
C GLY A 79 16.23 -4.44 1.33
N LYS A 80 16.83 -5.43 0.67
CA LYS A 80 18.25 -5.82 0.84
C LYS A 80 19.27 -4.77 0.42
N GLN A 81 18.85 -3.76 -0.35
CA GLN A 81 19.73 -2.73 -0.92
C GLN A 81 19.50 -1.35 -0.28
N CYS A 82 18.79 -1.30 0.84
CA CYS A 82 18.43 -0.07 1.51
C CYS A 82 18.57 -0.30 3.02
N GLU A 83 19.33 0.56 3.69
CA GLU A 83 19.44 0.50 5.14
C GLU A 83 18.06 0.63 5.78
N PRO A 84 17.79 -0.09 6.88
CA PRO A 84 16.55 0.05 7.64
C PRO A 84 16.29 1.50 8.04
N TRP A 85 15.03 1.82 8.29
CA TRP A 85 14.71 3.07 8.98
C TRP A 85 15.25 3.06 10.42
N GLU A 86 15.51 4.25 10.95
CA GLU A 86 15.86 4.46 12.36
C GLU A 86 14.80 3.85 13.28
N ALA A 87 15.25 3.31 14.42
CA ALA A 87 14.41 2.49 15.30
C ALA A 87 13.19 3.27 15.84
N GLU A 88 13.39 4.55 16.16
CA GLU A 88 12.42 5.46 16.74
C GLU A 88 11.22 5.69 15.81
N LEU A 89 11.43 5.62 14.48
CA LEU A 89 10.34 5.72 13.51
C LEU A 89 9.34 4.54 13.67
N GLY A 90 9.79 3.40 14.19
CA GLY A 90 8.91 2.24 14.40
C GLY A 90 7.84 2.47 15.47
N GLU A 91 8.06 3.40 16.41
CA GLU A 91 7.17 3.65 17.55
C GLU A 91 5.82 4.22 17.10
N GLU A 92 5.81 5.02 16.03
CA GLU A 92 4.62 5.67 15.46
C GLU A 92 3.68 4.70 14.73
N LEU A 93 4.10 3.45 14.52
CA LEU A 93 3.31 2.49 13.74
C LEU A 93 1.96 2.14 14.37
N ALA A 94 1.88 2.12 15.71
CA ALA A 94 0.63 1.85 16.40
C ALA A 94 -0.41 2.96 16.19
N GLY A 95 0.04 4.20 15.93
CA GLY A 95 -0.82 5.35 15.64
C GLY A 95 -1.12 5.55 14.15
N ALA A 96 -0.52 4.76 13.26
CA ALA A 96 -0.67 4.92 11.82
C ALA A 96 -2.09 4.57 11.34
N GLY A 97 -2.82 5.58 10.86
CA GLY A 97 -4.18 5.45 10.31
C GLY A 97 -4.22 5.16 8.80
N ALA A 98 -5.39 5.38 8.22
CA ALA A 98 -5.56 5.44 6.76
C ALA A 98 -4.97 6.75 6.21
N TYR A 99 -4.62 6.76 4.92
CA TYR A 99 -4.35 8.00 4.20
C TYR A 99 -5.64 8.81 4.08
N VAL A 100 -5.59 10.11 4.36
CA VAL A 100 -6.77 10.98 4.22
C VAL A 100 -7.18 11.14 2.76
N GLU A 101 -6.23 10.95 1.84
CA GLU A 101 -6.48 10.89 0.40
C GLU A 101 -7.29 9.66 0.01
N HIS A 102 -7.47 8.64 0.86
CA HIS A 102 -8.37 7.52 0.60
C HIS A 102 -9.79 7.89 1.02
N ASP A 103 -10.34 8.92 0.37
CA ASP A 103 -11.71 9.37 0.52
C ASP A 103 -12.62 8.84 -0.61
N ASP A 104 -13.89 9.28 -0.61
CA ASP A 104 -14.88 8.86 -1.60
C ASP A 104 -14.51 9.30 -3.04
N GLU A 105 -13.83 10.43 -3.21
CA GLU A 105 -13.38 10.90 -4.51
C GLU A 105 -12.27 9.98 -5.04
N TYR A 106 -11.29 9.66 -4.21
CA TYR A 106 -10.21 8.73 -4.55
C TYR A 106 -10.71 7.31 -4.74
N MET A 107 -11.72 6.87 -3.98
CA MET A 107 -12.42 5.61 -4.18
C MET A 107 -13.00 5.54 -5.59
N LYS A 108 -13.73 6.59 -6.00
CA LYS A 108 -14.30 6.67 -7.35
C LYS A 108 -13.21 6.63 -8.41
N GLU A 109 -12.12 7.37 -8.26
CA GLU A 109 -11.01 7.30 -9.21
C GLU A 109 -10.37 5.90 -9.29
N CYS A 110 -10.29 5.17 -8.17
CA CYS A 110 -9.82 3.79 -8.15
C CYS A 110 -10.75 2.87 -8.95
N LEU A 111 -12.06 2.99 -8.73
CA LEU A 111 -13.07 2.23 -9.46
C LEU A 111 -13.04 2.55 -10.96
N ASP A 112 -12.99 3.82 -11.34
CA ASP A 112 -12.89 4.26 -12.73
C ASP A 112 -11.60 3.70 -13.39
N ASN A 113 -10.50 3.67 -12.64
CA ASN A 113 -9.25 3.07 -13.13
C ASN A 113 -9.35 1.56 -13.35
N LEU A 114 -10.08 0.83 -12.51
CA LEU A 114 -10.34 -0.60 -12.69
C LEU A 114 -11.30 -0.82 -13.87
N ALA A 115 -12.38 -0.03 -13.95
CA ALA A 115 -13.38 -0.12 -14.99
C ALA A 115 -12.78 0.14 -16.39
N SER A 116 -11.89 1.13 -16.52
CA SER A 116 -11.16 1.39 -17.77
C SER A 116 -10.30 0.21 -18.25
N LYS A 117 -9.96 -0.71 -17.35
CA LYS A 117 -9.23 -1.96 -17.63
C LYS A 117 -10.15 -3.17 -17.78
N GLY A 118 -11.46 -2.96 -17.83
CA GLY A 118 -12.47 -4.02 -17.90
C GLY A 118 -12.68 -4.78 -16.59
N ILE A 119 -12.27 -4.21 -15.44
CA ILE A 119 -12.42 -4.83 -14.13
C ILE A 119 -13.52 -4.08 -13.38
N LEU A 120 -14.61 -4.77 -13.07
CA LEU A 120 -15.71 -4.24 -12.27
C LEU A 120 -15.66 -4.87 -10.88
N ILE A 121 -15.65 -4.02 -9.85
CA ILE A 121 -15.75 -4.43 -8.45
C ILE A 121 -17.04 -3.85 -7.90
N GLU A 122 -17.90 -4.71 -7.35
CA GLU A 122 -19.07 -4.28 -6.59
C GLU A 122 -18.64 -3.96 -5.17
N ILE A 123 -18.94 -2.75 -4.71
CA ILE A 123 -18.78 -2.35 -3.31
C ILE A 123 -20.17 -2.36 -2.68
N GLU A 124 -20.34 -3.10 -1.59
CA GLU A 124 -21.54 -2.96 -0.76
C GLU A 124 -21.41 -1.64 0.01
N VAL A 125 -22.22 -0.65 -0.39
CA VAL A 125 -22.36 0.57 0.40
C VAL A 125 -23.11 0.18 1.67
N THR A 126 -22.42 0.20 2.81
CA THR A 126 -23.02 -0.07 4.13
C THR A 126 -23.58 1.21 4.73
#